data_AF-A0A2M9JJ80-F1
#
_entry.id   AF-A0A2M9JJ80-F1
#
_cell.length_a   1.000
_cell.length_b   1.000
_cell.length_c   1.000
_cell.angle_alpha   90.00
_cell.angle_beta   90.00
_cell.angle_gamma   90.00
#
_symmetry.space_group_name_H-M   'P 1'
#
loop_
_entity.id
_entity.type
_entity.pdbx_description
1 polymer ?
#
loop_
_entity_poly.entity_id
_entity_poly.type
_entity_poly.pdbx_seq_one_letter_code
_entity_poly.pdbx_strand_id
1 'polypeptide(L)' 'MPVFAAADQEELYKIVATDAHLAEGQVQEMTCTRWDPIFGVLGEESSRAGLSDAQLFERLAELTQ' A
#
# COMPACT_ATOMS: atom_id res chain seq x y z
N MET A 1 7.00 11.36 -0.91
CA MET A 1 6.15 10.22 -1.30
C MET A 1 5.89 9.40 -0.04
N PRO A 2 4.70 9.49 0.55
CA PRO A 2 4.33 8.69 1.71
C PRO A 2 4.06 7.22 1.31
N VAL A 3 4.42 6.29 2.19
CA VAL A 3 4.11 4.86 2.06
C VAL A 3 3.18 4.50 3.21
N PHE A 4 2.03 3.92 2.90
CA PHE A 4 1.02 3.52 3.88
C PHE A 4 0.87 2.00 3.89
N ALA A 5 0.72 1.43 5.08
CA ALA A 5 0.24 0.06 5.25
C ALA A 5 -1.29 0.08 5.25
N ALA A 6 -1.90 -0.66 4.34
CA ALA A 6 -3.35 -0.86 4.24
C ALA A 6 -3.61 -2.25 3.65
N ALA A 7 -4.66 -2.92 4.11
CA ALA A 7 -5.07 -4.23 3.60
C ALA A 7 -5.59 -4.14 2.15
N ASP A 8 -6.26 -3.03 1.82
CA ASP A 8 -6.82 -2.78 0.50
C ASP A 8 -6.87 -1.28 0.17
N GLN A 9 -7.38 -0.98 -1.03
CA GLN A 9 -7.49 0.39 -1.53
C GLN A 9 -8.56 1.21 -0.79
N GLU A 10 -9.61 0.59 -0.24
CA GLU A 10 -10.65 1.30 0.50
C GLU A 10 -10.11 1.81 1.84
N GLU A 11 -9.37 0.96 2.56
CA GLU A 11 -8.68 1.34 3.80
C GLU A 11 -7.65 2.45 3.54
N LEU A 12 -6.87 2.35 2.46
CA LEU A 12 -5.94 3.39 2.06
C LEU A 12 -6.64 4.75 1.88
N TYR A 13 -7.79 4.78 1.18
CA TYR A 13 -8.53 6.02 0.99
C TYR A 13 -9.05 6.62 2.28
N LYS A 14 -9.45 5.80 3.27
CA LYS A 14 -9.86 6.30 4.59
C LYS A 14 -8.70 6.99 5.32
N ILE A 15 -7.49 6.41 5.24
CA ILE A 15 -6.28 7.00 5.82
C ILE A 15 -5.98 8.34 5.14
N VAL A 16 -5.91 8.32 3.81
CA VAL A 16 -5.53 9.48 2.99
C VAL A 16 -6.56 10.62 3.10
N ALA A 17 -7.85 10.32 3.27
CA ALA A 17 -8.88 11.34 3.46
C ALA A 17 -8.73 12.15 4.76
N THR A 18 -7.93 11.68 5.72
CA THR A 18 -7.63 12.44 6.95
C THR A 18 -6.45 13.41 6.79
N ASP A 19 -5.75 13.38 5.66
CA ASP A 19 -4.61 14.23 5.40
C ASP A 19 -5.04 15.70 5.23
N ALA A 20 -4.43 16.60 6.02
CA ALA A 20 -4.78 18.01 6.03
C ALA A 20 -4.53 18.69 4.68
N HIS A 21 -3.53 18.26 3.91
CA HIS A 21 -3.25 18.82 2.59
C HIS A 21 -4.32 18.45 1.57
N LEU A 22 -4.91 17.26 1.69
CA LEU A 22 -6.09 16.87 0.90
C LEU A 22 -7.35 17.60 1.37
N ALA A 23 -7.58 17.67 2.69
CA ALA A 23 -8.76 18.32 3.25
C ALA A 23 -8.80 19.83 2.94
N GLU A 24 -7.65 20.50 2.89
CA GLU A 24 -7.52 21.91 2.55
C GLU A 24 -7.42 22.18 1.03
N GLY A 25 -7.55 21.15 0.19
CA GLY A 25 -7.51 21.29 -1.27
C GLY A 25 -6.16 21.69 -1.84
N GLN A 26 -5.07 21.43 -1.11
CA GLN A 26 -3.70 21.71 -1.54
C GLN A 26 -3.18 20.67 -2.54
N VAL A 27 -3.86 19.52 -2.66
CA VAL A 27 -3.55 18.44 -3.61
C VAL A 27 -4.48 18.52 -4.83
N GLN A 28 -3.93 18.80 -6.01
CA GLN A 28 -4.69 18.85 -7.27
C GLN A 28 -4.84 17.48 -7.94
N GLU A 29 -3.80 16.66 -7.86
CA GLU A 29 -3.76 15.32 -8.45
C GLU A 29 -3.00 14.38 -7.51
N MET A 30 -3.52 13.16 -7.36
CA MET A 30 -2.93 12.13 -6.52
C MET A 30 -2.97 10.80 -7.25
N THR A 31 -1.83 10.12 -7.30
CA THR A 31 -1.72 8.75 -7.81
C THR A 31 -1.37 7.81 -6.67
N CYS A 32 -2.00 6.64 -6.66
CA CYS A 32 -1.74 5.59 -5.69
C CYS A 32 -1.25 4.34 -6.43
N THR A 33 -0.10 3.82 -6.01
CA THR A 33 0.52 2.63 -6.60
C THR A 33 0.90 1.67 -5.47
N ARG A 34 0.67 0.38 -5.69
CA ARG A 34 1.12 -0.66 -4.74
C ARG A 34 2.65 -0.64 -4.64
N TRP A 35 3.15 -0.60 -3.42
CA TRP A 35 4.59 -0.50 -3.12
C TRP A 35 5.10 -1.82 -2.54
N ASP A 36 6.26 -2.26 -3.01
CA ASP A 36 6.99 -3.40 -2.43
C ASP A 36 8.22 -2.88 -1.67
N PRO A 37 8.43 -3.23 -0.39
CA PRO A 37 9.57 -2.73 0.39
C PRO A 37 10.95 -3.11 -0.19
N ILE A 38 11.02 -4.18 -1.00
CA ILE A 38 12.24 -4.71 -1.58
C ILE A 38 12.46 -4.14 -2.99
N PHE A 39 11.41 -4.07 -3.82
CA PHE A 39 11.52 -3.70 -5.25
C PHE A 39 11.04 -2.29 -5.56
N GLY A 40 10.48 -1.59 -4.58
CA GLY A 40 9.87 -0.29 -4.74
C GLY A 40 8.50 -0.38 -5.36
N VAL A 41 8.35 -0.81 -6.61
CA VAL A 41 7.02 -0.93 -7.23
C VAL A 41 6.58 -2.39 -7.24
N LEU A 42 5.31 -2.64 -6.91
CA LEU A 42 4.73 -3.97 -7.08
C LEU A 42 4.56 -4.26 -8.59
N GLY A 43 5.58 -4.86 -9.19
CA GLY A 43 5.59 -5.34 -10.58
C GLY A 43 5.81 -6.85 -10.67
N GLU A 44 5.87 -7.43 -11.87
CA GLU A 44 6.13 -8.87 -12.09
C GLU A 44 7.46 -9.35 -11.47
N GLU A 45 8.41 -8.44 -11.27
CA GLU A 45 9.70 -8.72 -10.65
C GLU A 45 9.69 -8.58 -9.11
N SER A 46 8.55 -8.20 -8.52
CA SER A 46 8.40 -8.19 -7.06
C SER A 46 8.55 -9.62 -6.52
N SER A 47 9.24 -9.77 -5.39
CA SER A 47 9.29 -11.03 -4.61
C SER A 47 7.90 -11.59 -4.24
N ARG A 48 6.85 -10.82 -4.50
CA ARG A 48 5.45 -11.11 -4.18
C ARG A 48 4.57 -11.20 -5.44
N ALA A 49 5.14 -11.14 -6.64
CA ALA A 49 4.42 -11.32 -7.88
C ALA A 49 3.77 -12.72 -7.94
N GLY A 50 2.48 -12.77 -8.27
CA GLY A 50 1.71 -14.02 -8.39
C GLY A 50 1.21 -14.62 -7.07
N LEU A 51 1.47 -13.98 -5.92
CA LEU A 51 0.89 -14.39 -4.64
C LEU A 51 -0.45 -13.68 -4.44
N SER A 52 -1.49 -14.45 -4.11
CA SER A 52 -2.77 -13.90 -3.68
C SER A 52 -2.65 -13.22 -2.32
N ASP A 53 -3.52 -12.25 -2.04
CA ASP A 53 -3.53 -11.50 -0.77
C ASP A 53 -3.52 -12.44 0.44
N ALA A 54 -4.24 -13.57 0.37
CA ALA A 54 -4.27 -14.61 1.42
C ALA A 54 -2.88 -15.21 1.72
N GLN A 55 -2.07 -15.46 0.69
CA GLN A 55 -0.72 -16.04 0.84
C GLN A 55 0.28 -15.00 1.38
N LEU A 56 0.03 -13.72 1.13
CA LEU A 56 0.84 -12.63 1.67
C LEU A 56 0.61 -12.45 3.18
N PHE A 57 -0.63 -12.63 3.64
CA PHE A 57 -0.96 -12.55 5.07
C PHE A 57 -0.43 -13.74 5.87
N GLU A 58 -0.45 -14.97 5.34
CA GLU A 58 0.15 -16.14 6.01
C GLU A 58 1.66 -15.97 6.25
N ARG A 59 2.41 -15.47 5.25
CA ARG A 59 3.86 -15.23 5.37
C ARG A 59 4.22 -14.14 6.39
N LEU A 60 3.36 -13.14 6.58
CA LEU A 60 3.57 -12.11 7.61
C LEU A 60 3.30 -12.66 9.02
N ALA A 61 2.37 -13.60 9.17
CA ALA A 61 2.12 -14.29 10.44
C ALA A 61 3.29 -15.21 10.84
N GLU A 62 3.97 -15.83 9.87
CA GLU A 62 5.18 -16.65 10.12
C GLU A 62 6.38 -15.82 10.61
N LEU A 63 6.50 -14.56 10.20
CA LEU A 63 7.62 -13.68 10.55
C LEU A 63 7.46 -12.96 11.90
N THR A 64 6.29 -13.10 12.54
CA THR A 64 5.98 -12.46 13.83
C THR A 64 5.90 -13.45 15.00
N GLN A 65 6.29 -14.71 14.77
CA GLN A 65 6.61 -15.70 15.83
C GLN A 65 8.10 -15.66 16.20
#